data_AF-A0A7X6Z0R1-F1
#
_entry.id   AF-A0A7X6Z0R1-F1
#
_cell.length_a   1.000
_cell.length_b   1.000
_cell.length_c   1.000
_cell.angle_alpha   90.00
_cell.angle_beta   90.00
_cell.angle_gamma   90.00
#
_symmetry.space_group_name_H-M   'P 1'
#
loop_
_entity.id
_entity.type
_entity.pdbx_description
1 polymer ?
#
loop_
_entity_poly.entity_id
_entity_poly.type
_entity_poly.pdbx_seq_one_letter_code
_entity_poly.pdbx_strand_id
1 'polypeptide(L)' 'ILTQGLNRQIRRMTEYLGFKVMTLKRIRIMNIKLGSLKLGTYRSLYPLELQELKDLVQYSDKTID' A
#
# COMPACT_ATOMS: atom_id res chain seq x y z
N ILE A 1 -2.73 -4.94 8.82
CA ILE A 1 -2.19 -4.26 7.61
C ILE A 1 -1.42 -3.05 8.11
N LEU A 2 -0.19 -2.84 7.66
CA LEU A 2 0.66 -1.74 8.13
C LEU A 2 0.15 -0.39 7.61
N THR A 3 0.25 0.64 8.45
CA THR A 3 -0.11 2.04 8.14
C THR A 3 1.12 2.91 7.87
N GLN A 4 2.32 2.39 8.14
CA GLN A 4 3.61 3.03 7.89
C GLN A 4 4.38 2.27 6.80
N GLY A 5 5.39 2.93 6.22
CA GLY A 5 6.17 2.43 5.09
C GLY A 5 7.68 2.49 5.30
N LEU A 6 8.20 1.96 6.41
CA LEU A 6 9.65 1.97 6.67
C LEU A 6 10.40 1.06 5.67
N ASN A 7 11.67 1.38 5.39
CA ASN A 7 12.49 0.62 4.43
C ASN A 7 12.54 -0.87 4.84
N ARG A 8 12.08 -1.75 3.93
CA ARG A 8 12.02 -3.20 4.13
C ARG A 8 11.32 -3.64 5.42
N GLN A 9 10.37 -2.84 5.93
CA GLN A 9 9.70 -3.04 7.23
C GLN A 9 9.25 -4.49 7.47
N ILE A 10 8.42 -5.03 6.56
CA ILE A 10 7.90 -6.40 6.68
C ILE A 10 9.03 -7.43 6.73
N ARG A 11 10.08 -7.27 5.90
CA ARG A 11 11.21 -8.20 5.85
C ARG A 11 12.01 -8.18 7.15
N ARG A 12 12.25 -6.98 7.71
CA ARG A 12 12.95 -6.81 9.00
C ARG A 12 12.13 -7.38 10.15
N MET A 13 10.81 -7.17 10.15
CA MET A 13 9.89 -7.71 11.17
C MET A 13 9.90 -9.25 11.19
N THR A 14 9.86 -9.90 10.03
CA THR A 14 9.89 -11.37 9.96
C THR A 14 11.27 -11.94 10.28
N GLU A 15 12.33 -11.25 9.86
CA GLU A 15 13.72 -11.64 10.11
C GLU A 15 14.04 -11.65 11.61
N TYR A 16 13.52 -10.67 12.36
CA TYR A 16 13.60 -10.63 13.82
C TYR A 16 13.05 -11.90 14.49
N LEU A 17 12.04 -12.53 13.87
CA LEU A 17 11.43 -13.78 14.34
C LEU A 17 12.10 -15.04 13.76
N GLY A 18 13.22 -14.90 13.03
CA GLY A 18 13.93 -16.02 12.40
C GLY A 18 13.34 -16.47 11.06
N PHE A 19 12.40 -15.72 10.47
CA PHE A 19 11.76 -16.09 9.20
C PHE A 19 12.25 -15.25 8.02
N LYS A 20 12.48 -15.91 6.88
CA LYS A 20 12.85 -15.27 5.62
C LYS A 20 11.64 -15.13 4.68
N VAL A 21 11.37 -13.90 4.25
CA VAL A 21 10.32 -13.61 3.26
C VAL A 21 10.78 -14.01 1.86
N MET A 22 10.19 -15.08 1.32
CA MET A 22 10.44 -15.57 -0.05
C MET A 22 9.70 -14.77 -1.12
N THR A 23 8.46 -14.36 -0.85
CA THR A 23 7.67 -13.53 -1.76
C THR A 23 6.85 -12.53 -0.95
N LEU A 24 6.79 -11.29 -1.42
CA LEU A 24 5.99 -10.24 -0.81
C LEU A 24 5.20 -9.52 -1.90
N LYS A 25 3.88 -9.60 -1.83
CA LYS A 25 2.96 -8.99 -2.79
C LYS A 25 2.01 -8.04 -2.06
N ARG A 26 2.05 -6.76 -2.43
CA ARG A 26 1.07 -5.77 -1.93
C ARG A 26 -0.21 -5.90 -2.74
N ILE A 27 -1.29 -6.30 -2.09
CA ILE A 27 -2.59 -6.55 -2.75
C ILE A 27 -3.55 -5.35 -2.68
N ARG A 28 -3.27 -4.36 -1.82
CA ARG A 28 -4.15 -3.21 -1.57
C ARG A 28 -3.37 -2.02 -1.02
N ILE A 29 -3.84 -0.82 -1.33
CA ILE A 29 -3.51 0.44 -0.65
C ILE A 29 -4.84 1.14 -0.38
N MET A 30 -5.21 1.34 0.89
CA MET A 30 -6.50 1.94 1.27
C MET A 30 -7.67 1.30 0.48
N ASN A 31 -8.57 2.07 -0.10
CA ASN A 31 -9.70 1.55 -0.86
C ASN A 31 -9.30 0.86 -2.19
N ILE A 32 -8.09 1.13 -2.71
CA ILE A 32 -7.62 0.61 -4.01
C ILE A 32 -7.05 -0.80 -3.87
N LYS A 33 -7.69 -1.77 -4.54
CA LYS A 33 -7.25 -3.17 -4.61
C LYS A 33 -6.55 -3.48 -5.93
N LEU A 34 -5.59 -4.40 -5.89
CA LEU A 34 -4.88 -4.89 -7.08
C LEU A 34 -5.82 -5.67 -8.03
N GLY A 35 -6.78 -6.41 -7.47
CA GLY A 35 -7.76 -7.17 -8.25
C GLY A 35 -7.12 -8.15 -9.24
N SER A 36 -7.60 -8.12 -10.48
CA SER A 36 -7.13 -8.93 -11.61
C SER A 36 -6.11 -8.22 -12.51
N LEU A 37 -5.51 -7.10 -12.05
CA LEU A 37 -4.53 -6.36 -12.82
C LEU A 37 -3.30 -7.22 -13.11
N LYS A 38 -2.90 -7.28 -14.39
CA LYS A 38 -1.73 -8.05 -14.84
C LYS A 38 -0.44 -7.43 -14.31
N LEU A 39 0.57 -8.27 -14.10
CA LEU A 39 1.90 -7.81 -13.70
C LEU A 39 2.47 -6.86 -14.77
N GLY A 40 3.08 -5.76 -14.32
CA GLY A 40 3.68 -4.75 -15.21
C GLY A 40 2.67 -3.79 -15.87
N THR A 41 1.36 -3.97 -15.64
CA THR A 41 0.33 -3.08 -16.19
C THR A 41 -0.16 -2.06 -15.16
N TYR A 42 -0.75 -0.97 -15.65
CA TYR A 42 -1.46 0.01 -14.84
C TYR A 42 -2.90 0.17 -15.35
N ARG A 43 -3.76 0.72 -14.49
CA ARG A 43 -5.10 1.16 -14.85
C ARG A 43 -5.37 2.53 -14.22
N SER A 44 -6.25 3.29 -14.84
CA SER A 44 -6.82 4.48 -14.19
C SER A 44 -7.74 4.07 -13.03
N LEU A 45 -7.82 4.93 -12.02
CA LEU A 45 -8.79 4.79 -10.94
C LEU A 45 -10.17 5.18 -11.42
N TYR A 46 -11.19 4.48 -10.95
CA TYR A 46 -12.56 4.89 -11.18
C TYR A 46 -12.86 6.19 -10.41
N PRO A 47 -13.78 7.05 -10.90
CA PRO A 47 -14.13 8.29 -10.22
C PRO A 47 -14.51 8.10 -8.74
N LEU A 48 -15.23 7.03 -8.41
CA LEU A 48 -15.61 6.69 -7.05
C LEU A 48 -14.40 6.32 -6.16
N GLU A 49 -13.45 5.52 -6.69
CA GLU A 49 -12.23 5.17 -5.96
C GLU A 49 -11.39 6.41 -5.66
N LEU A 50 -11.32 7.34 -6.61
CA LEU A 50 -10.59 8.59 -6.44
C LEU A 50 -11.27 9.51 -5.43
N GLN A 51 -12.60 9.62 -5.46
CA GLN A 51 -13.35 10.43 -4.50
C GLN A 51 -13.15 9.91 -3.08
N GLU A 52 -13.37 8.61 -2.87
CA GLU A 52 -13.16 7.99 -1.55
C GLU A 52 -11.71 8.14 -1.08
N LEU A 53 -10.73 8.01 -1.98
CA LEU A 53 -9.33 8.24 -1.63
C LEU A 53 -9.09 9.68 -1.13
N LYS A 54 -9.69 10.68 -1.78
CA LYS A 54 -9.58 12.08 -1.36
C LYS A 54 -10.23 12.30 0.00
N ASP A 55 -11.41 11.73 0.23
CA ASP A 55 -12.13 11.84 1.49
C ASP A 55 -11.34 11.20 2.64
N LEU A 56 -10.68 10.07 2.40
CA LEU A 56 -9.84 9.39 3.40
C LEU A 56 -8.57 10.17 3.77
N VAL A 57 -8.07 11.04 2.88
CA VAL A 57 -6.81 11.78 3.08
C VAL A 57 -7.09 13.24 3.48
N GLN A 58 -8.36 13.64 3.63
CA GLN A 58 -8.75 15.05 3.90
C GLN A 58 -8.07 15.67 5.13
N TYR A 59 -7.72 14.86 6.13
CA TYR A 59 -7.07 15.31 7.37
C TYR A 59 -5.55 15.09 7.37
N SER A 60 -4.98 14.67 6.24
CA SER A 60 -3.55 14.44 6.10
C SER A 60 -2.87 15.72 5.66
N ASP A 61 -2.16 16.35 6.57
CA ASP A 61 -1.30 17.48 6.25
C ASP A 61 0.01 17.00 5.63
N LYS A 62 0.55 17.80 4.70
CA LYS A 62 1.94 17.62 4.29
C LYS A 62 2.84 17.99 5.48
N THR A 63 3.73 17.08 5.85
CA THR A 63 4.81 17.42 6.77
C THR A 63 5.66 18.54 6.16
N ILE A 64 6.00 19.55 6.96
CA ILE A 64 6.97 20.57 6.58
C ILE A 64 8.32 19.85 6.41
N ASP A 65 8.96 20.05 5.26
CA ASP A 65 10.29 19.49 4.96
C ASP A 65 11.37 20.04 5.88
#